data_AF-A0A7K1T9Q6-F1
#
_entry.id   AF-A0A7K1T9Q6-F1
#
_cell.length_a   1.000
_cell.length_b   1.000
_cell.length_c   1.000
_cell.angle_alpha   90.00
_cell.angle_beta   90.00
_cell.angle_gamma   90.00
#
_symmetry.space_group_name_H-M   'P 1'
#
loop_
_entity.id
_entity.type
_entity.pdbx_description
1 polymer ?
#
loop_
_entity_poly.entity_id
_entity_poly.type
_entity_poly.pdbx_seq_one_letter_code
_entity_poly.pdbx_strand_id
1 'polypeptide(L)'
;MKRLTPLAFLLALPLLTFAQAAPKAARHNTALLPAQSSSPAQRNAAAAKEVEQLERQRFAAQVSKDFTFLEKAFADDLIYTHSNGKQNDKTEYLQSIREGKSVYDKIEVENLNVRAYNNGMAAAVNGQIIIYQPNKPDGTPNVAHLKYVTVQIKDPQKGWQVVLWQSQKQPEAAK
;
A
#
# COMPACT_ATOMS: atom_id res chain seq x y z
N MET A 1 79.41 62.71 19.41
CA MET A 1 78.25 62.69 18.49
C MET A 1 78.61 61.91 17.23
N LYS A 2 77.69 61.03 16.82
CA LYS A 2 77.44 60.42 15.48
C LYS A 2 78.39 59.32 14.94
N ARG A 3 77.70 58.25 14.48
CA ARG A 3 78.10 56.90 14.03
C ARG A 3 78.41 56.90 12.52
N LEU A 4 79.47 56.23 12.05
CA LEU A 4 79.61 54.80 11.67
C LEU A 4 78.82 54.38 10.41
N THR A 5 79.56 54.14 9.32
CA THR A 5 79.25 53.31 8.14
C THR A 5 79.20 51.82 8.53
N PRO A 6 78.61 50.92 7.71
CA PRO A 6 79.47 50.11 6.82
C PRO A 6 78.81 49.57 5.52
N LEU A 7 79.70 49.01 4.69
CA LEU A 7 79.54 48.35 3.39
C LEU A 7 79.30 46.83 3.57
N ALA A 8 78.52 46.21 2.68
CA ALA A 8 78.14 44.78 2.73
C ALA A 8 78.86 43.92 1.67
N PHE A 9 79.13 42.66 2.01
CA PHE A 9 79.61 41.58 1.12
C PHE A 9 78.66 40.37 1.17
N LEU A 10 78.49 39.71 0.02
CA LEU A 10 77.61 38.57 -0.25
C LEU A 10 78.09 37.23 0.35
N LEU A 11 77.14 36.34 0.67
CA LEU A 11 77.38 34.92 1.00
C LEU A 11 76.25 34.02 0.44
N ALA A 12 76.64 32.85 -0.08
CA ALA A 12 75.80 31.85 -0.74
C ALA A 12 75.08 30.90 0.25
N LEU A 13 73.93 30.35 -0.15
CA LEU A 13 73.06 29.46 0.63
C LEU A 13 73.14 27.98 0.16
N PRO A 14 73.09 26.98 1.06
CA PRO A 14 72.95 25.58 0.70
C PRO A 14 71.48 25.10 0.67
N LEU A 15 71.22 24.10 -0.17
CA LEU A 15 69.94 23.40 -0.33
C LEU A 15 69.68 22.42 0.84
N LEU A 16 68.48 22.50 1.44
CA LEU A 16 67.95 21.52 2.40
C LEU A 16 66.95 20.59 1.71
N THR A 17 67.21 19.29 1.77
CA THR A 17 66.29 18.20 1.40
C THR A 17 65.29 17.94 2.52
N PHE A 18 63.99 18.05 2.24
CA PHE A 18 62.92 17.61 3.15
C PHE A 18 62.58 16.14 2.87
N ALA A 19 62.70 15.29 3.89
CA ALA A 19 62.18 13.93 3.87
C ALA A 19 60.66 13.96 4.12
N GLN A 20 59.86 13.43 3.20
CA GLN A 20 58.40 13.37 3.30
C GLN A 20 57.98 12.08 4.01
N ALA A 21 57.41 12.18 5.21
CA ALA A 21 56.80 11.05 5.90
C ALA A 21 55.43 10.70 5.27
N ALA A 22 55.24 9.45 4.87
CA ALA A 22 53.98 8.96 4.30
C ALA A 22 52.84 8.97 5.34
N PRO A 23 51.59 9.29 4.96
CA PRO A 23 50.48 9.30 5.90
C PRO A 23 50.10 7.87 6.28
N LYS A 24 49.98 7.61 7.57
CA LYS A 24 49.50 6.34 8.11
C LYS A 24 48.02 6.19 7.73
N ALA A 25 47.68 5.18 6.93
CA ALA A 25 46.33 4.95 6.43
C ALA A 25 45.32 4.92 7.59
N ALA A 26 44.39 5.88 7.59
CA ALA A 26 43.26 5.88 8.51
C ALA A 26 42.36 4.69 8.16
N ARG A 27 42.28 3.72 9.08
CA ARG A 27 41.29 2.64 9.00
C ARG A 27 39.91 3.30 9.01
N HIS A 28 39.19 3.17 7.90
CA HIS A 28 37.82 3.63 7.81
C HIS A 28 37.00 2.73 8.73
N ASN A 29 36.53 3.27 9.86
CA ASN A 29 35.48 2.63 10.63
C ASN A 29 34.23 2.64 9.74
N THR A 30 33.95 1.52 9.08
CA THR A 30 32.67 1.24 8.47
C THR A 30 31.65 1.06 9.61
N ALA A 31 31.23 2.16 10.21
CA ALA A 31 30.04 2.17 11.04
C ALA A 31 28.88 1.74 10.14
N LEU A 32 28.35 0.55 10.39
CA LEU A 32 27.09 0.09 9.81
C LEU A 32 26.05 1.15 10.15
N LEU A 33 25.63 1.91 9.14
CA LEU A 33 24.52 2.84 9.26
C LEU A 33 23.31 2.05 9.77
N PRO A 34 22.60 2.50 10.83
CA PRO A 34 21.40 1.81 11.26
C PRO A 34 20.40 1.77 10.10
N ALA A 35 19.82 0.60 9.85
CA ALA A 35 18.78 0.43 8.84
C ALA A 35 17.69 1.51 9.06
N GLN A 36 17.57 2.44 8.11
CA GLN A 36 16.61 3.53 8.19
C GLN A 36 15.21 2.94 8.21
N SER A 37 14.51 3.07 9.34
CA SER A 37 13.10 2.70 9.43
C SER A 37 12.30 3.57 8.45
N SER A 38 11.37 2.94 7.73
CA SER A 38 10.54 3.63 6.74
C SER A 38 9.78 4.81 7.39
N SER A 39 9.55 5.89 6.66
CA SER A 39 8.70 6.99 7.13
C SER A 39 7.21 6.56 7.18
N PRO A 40 6.36 7.21 7.99
CA PRO A 40 4.92 6.98 7.98
C PRO A 40 4.30 7.07 6.57
N ALA A 41 4.72 8.03 5.76
CA ALA A 41 4.24 8.21 4.40
C ALA A 41 4.60 7.02 3.49
N GLN A 42 5.83 6.50 3.59
CA GLN A 42 6.25 5.32 2.85
C GLN A 42 5.49 4.07 3.28
N ARG A 43 5.21 3.90 4.57
CA ARG A 43 4.36 2.79 5.07
C ARG A 43 2.94 2.87 4.53
N ASN A 44 2.33 4.05 4.56
CA ASN A 44 1.00 4.25 4.01
C ASN A 44 0.97 3.98 2.49
N ALA A 45 1.98 4.42 1.74
CA ALA A 45 2.07 4.15 0.31
C ALA A 45 2.23 2.66 -0.01
N ALA A 46 3.00 1.91 0.79
CA ALA A 46 3.11 0.46 0.67
C ALA A 46 1.79 -0.24 1.00
N ALA A 47 1.17 0.13 2.13
CA ALA A 47 -0.15 -0.36 2.55
C ALA A 47 -1.23 -0.14 1.49
N ALA A 48 -1.24 1.02 0.84
CA ALA A 48 -2.22 1.31 -0.21
C ALA A 48 -2.14 0.31 -1.38
N LYS A 49 -0.92 -0.10 -1.76
CA LYS A 49 -0.70 -1.12 -2.80
C LYS A 49 -1.13 -2.51 -2.36
N GLU A 50 -0.82 -2.90 -1.12
CA GLU A 50 -1.25 -4.19 -0.55
C GLU A 50 -2.78 -4.29 -0.50
N VAL A 51 -3.45 -3.22 -0.10
CA VAL A 51 -4.92 -3.13 -0.01
C VAL A 51 -5.58 -3.16 -1.39
N GLU A 52 -5.03 -2.45 -2.38
CA GLU A 52 -5.51 -2.56 -3.76
C GLU A 52 -5.40 -3.99 -4.30
N GLN A 53 -4.27 -4.67 -4.03
CA GLN A 53 -4.09 -6.07 -4.43
C GLN A 53 -5.10 -6.99 -3.74
N LEU A 54 -5.33 -6.81 -2.44
CA LEU A 54 -6.33 -7.58 -1.69
C LEU A 54 -7.73 -7.37 -2.27
N GLU A 55 -8.12 -6.15 -2.62
CA GLU A 55 -9.43 -5.88 -3.24
C GLU A 55 -9.62 -6.64 -4.55
N ARG A 56 -8.62 -6.60 -5.44
CA ARG A 56 -8.66 -7.31 -6.72
C ARG A 56 -8.72 -8.83 -6.53
N GLN A 57 -7.91 -9.36 -5.61
CA GLN A 57 -7.92 -10.79 -5.26
C GLN A 57 -9.25 -11.22 -4.64
N ARG A 58 -9.83 -10.39 -3.76
CA ARG A 58 -11.12 -10.65 -3.12
C ARG A 58 -12.26 -10.69 -4.14
N PHE A 59 -12.28 -9.79 -5.13
CA PHE A 59 -13.25 -9.86 -6.23
C PHE A 59 -13.06 -11.11 -7.09
N ALA A 60 -11.81 -11.47 -7.42
CA ALA A 60 -11.53 -12.71 -8.14
C ALA A 60 -12.00 -13.95 -7.36
N ALA A 61 -11.73 -13.99 -6.05
CA ALA A 61 -12.15 -15.07 -5.16
C ALA A 61 -13.68 -15.16 -4.99
N GLN A 62 -14.40 -14.05 -5.06
CA GLN A 62 -15.87 -14.05 -5.08
C GLN A 62 -16.43 -14.70 -6.34
N VAL A 63 -15.80 -14.44 -7.50
CA VAL A 63 -16.17 -15.06 -8.78
C VAL A 63 -15.82 -16.55 -8.80
N SER A 64 -14.60 -16.92 -8.39
CA SER A 64 -14.14 -18.31 -8.39
C SER A 64 -14.64 -19.14 -7.21
N LYS A 65 -15.36 -18.52 -6.26
CA LYS A 65 -15.80 -19.12 -4.98
C LYS A 65 -14.65 -19.72 -4.16
N ASP A 66 -13.50 -19.06 -4.13
CA ASP A 66 -12.35 -19.45 -3.29
C ASP A 66 -12.63 -19.10 -1.81
N PHE A 67 -13.36 -19.97 -1.14
CA PHE A 67 -13.72 -19.77 0.27
C PHE A 67 -12.50 -19.76 1.19
N THR A 68 -11.42 -20.48 0.85
CA THR A 68 -10.21 -20.46 1.67
C THR A 68 -9.58 -19.06 1.69
N PHE A 69 -9.57 -18.37 0.56
CA PHE A 69 -9.14 -16.98 0.50
C PHE A 69 -10.15 -16.05 1.18
N LEU A 70 -11.45 -16.19 0.89
CA LEU A 70 -12.47 -15.29 1.42
C LEU A 70 -12.56 -15.34 2.96
N GLU A 71 -12.41 -16.52 3.57
CA GLU A 71 -12.38 -16.68 5.03
C GLU A 71 -11.20 -15.92 5.69
N LYS A 72 -10.08 -15.74 4.97
CA LYS A 72 -8.94 -14.95 5.44
C LYS A 72 -9.12 -13.46 5.16
N ALA A 73 -9.61 -13.14 3.97
CA ALA A 73 -9.75 -11.76 3.50
C ALA A 73 -10.82 -10.96 4.25
N PHE A 74 -11.85 -11.62 4.81
CA PHE A 74 -12.86 -10.98 5.64
C PHE A 74 -12.55 -11.15 7.13
N ALA A 75 -12.61 -10.05 7.88
CA ALA A 75 -12.44 -10.05 9.31
C ALA A 75 -13.64 -10.70 10.01
N ASP A 76 -13.43 -11.23 11.21
CA ASP A 76 -14.47 -11.94 11.97
C ASP A 76 -15.61 -11.00 12.41
N ASP A 77 -15.32 -9.69 12.51
CA ASP A 77 -16.26 -8.61 12.82
C ASP A 77 -16.81 -7.89 11.58
N LEU A 78 -16.72 -8.51 10.39
CA LEU A 78 -17.21 -7.91 9.14
C LEU A 78 -18.66 -7.43 9.26
N ILE A 79 -18.88 -6.19 8.81
CA ILE A 79 -20.21 -5.70 8.45
C ILE A 79 -20.29 -5.51 6.93
N TYR A 80 -21.14 -6.31 6.28
CA TYR A 80 -21.37 -6.25 4.83
C TYR A 80 -22.76 -5.68 4.54
N THR A 81 -22.80 -4.44 4.06
CA THR A 81 -24.04 -3.78 3.65
C THR A 81 -24.22 -3.86 2.13
N HIS A 82 -25.22 -4.64 1.74
CA HIS A 82 -25.63 -4.81 0.35
C HIS A 82 -26.21 -3.52 -0.22
N SER A 83 -26.25 -3.43 -1.54
CA SER A 83 -26.75 -2.25 -2.26
C SER A 83 -28.25 -1.97 -2.11
N ASN A 84 -28.98 -2.90 -1.49
CA ASN A 84 -30.39 -2.75 -1.09
C ASN A 84 -30.55 -2.43 0.41
N GLY A 85 -29.46 -2.19 1.14
CA GLY A 85 -29.47 -1.87 2.57
C GLY A 85 -29.55 -3.10 3.50
N LYS A 86 -29.72 -4.32 2.97
CA LYS A 86 -29.60 -5.53 3.80
C LYS A 86 -28.17 -5.61 4.34
N GLN A 87 -28.04 -5.96 5.60
CA GLN A 87 -26.74 -6.19 6.24
C GLN A 87 -26.51 -7.68 6.48
N ASN A 88 -25.26 -8.11 6.35
CA ASN A 88 -24.79 -9.41 6.77
C ASN A 88 -23.51 -9.29 7.62
N ASP A 89 -23.33 -10.21 8.54
CA ASP A 89 -22.00 -10.50 9.11
C ASP A 89 -21.16 -11.38 8.15
N LYS A 90 -19.93 -11.72 8.55
CA LYS A 90 -19.05 -12.62 7.76
C LYS A 90 -19.69 -13.96 7.44
N THR A 91 -20.23 -14.63 8.45
CA THR A 91 -20.77 -15.99 8.33
C THR A 91 -21.94 -15.97 7.35
N GLU A 92 -22.89 -15.07 7.55
CA GLU A 92 -24.06 -14.91 6.70
C GLU A 92 -23.68 -14.52 5.27
N TYR A 93 -22.71 -13.61 5.09
CA TYR A 93 -22.27 -13.20 3.77
C TYR A 93 -21.66 -14.37 2.99
N LEU A 94 -20.74 -15.12 3.60
CA LEU A 94 -20.11 -16.27 2.95
C LEU A 94 -21.12 -17.40 2.69
N GLN A 95 -22.07 -17.64 3.60
CA GLN A 95 -23.17 -18.58 3.35
C GLN A 95 -24.04 -18.14 2.18
N SER A 96 -24.30 -16.84 2.01
CA SER A 96 -25.07 -16.34 0.86
C SER A 96 -24.42 -16.70 -0.48
N ILE A 97 -23.08 -16.76 -0.54
CA ILE A 97 -22.34 -17.18 -1.74
C ILE A 97 -22.43 -18.70 -1.92
N ARG A 98 -22.29 -19.48 -0.84
CA ARG A 98 -22.39 -20.96 -0.85
C ARG A 98 -23.76 -21.43 -1.34
N GLU A 99 -24.82 -20.78 -0.86
CA GLU A 99 -26.20 -21.11 -1.19
C GLU A 99 -26.66 -20.54 -2.55
N GLY A 100 -25.80 -19.76 -3.23
CA GLY A 100 -26.14 -19.13 -4.50
C GLY A 100 -27.14 -17.96 -4.40
N LYS A 101 -27.34 -17.40 -3.20
CA LYS A 101 -28.08 -16.14 -3.03
C LYS A 101 -27.30 -14.94 -3.58
N SER A 102 -25.97 -15.01 -3.49
CA SER A 102 -25.03 -14.08 -4.10
C SER A 102 -24.22 -14.83 -5.16
N VAL A 103 -24.42 -14.52 -6.43
CA VAL A 103 -23.69 -15.12 -7.56
C VAL A 103 -23.03 -14.03 -8.39
N TYR A 104 -21.77 -14.26 -8.73
CA TYR A 104 -20.91 -13.33 -9.45
C TYR A 104 -20.24 -14.07 -10.60
N ASP A 105 -20.67 -13.82 -11.84
CA ASP A 105 -20.05 -14.40 -13.03
C ASP A 105 -18.79 -13.61 -13.43
N LYS A 106 -18.82 -12.29 -13.21
CA LYS A 106 -17.68 -11.40 -13.40
C LYS A 106 -17.84 -10.16 -12.51
N ILE A 107 -16.72 -9.65 -12.00
CA ILE A 107 -16.64 -8.33 -11.37
C ILE A 107 -15.57 -7.53 -12.09
N GLU A 108 -15.97 -6.40 -12.68
CA GLU A 108 -15.07 -5.48 -13.36
C GLU A 108 -14.81 -4.26 -12.47
N VAL A 109 -13.53 -3.91 -12.27
CA VAL A 109 -13.13 -2.74 -11.47
C VAL A 109 -12.88 -1.57 -12.41
N GLU A 110 -13.79 -0.61 -12.44
CA GLU A 110 -13.66 0.59 -13.28
C GLU A 110 -12.71 1.61 -12.66
N ASN A 111 -12.82 1.81 -11.34
CA ASN A 111 -11.85 2.58 -10.58
C ASN A 111 -11.81 2.12 -9.13
N LEU A 112 -10.65 2.34 -8.52
CA LEU A 112 -10.37 1.99 -7.14
C LEU A 112 -9.36 3.00 -6.61
N ASN A 113 -9.68 3.63 -5.49
CA ASN A 113 -8.81 4.56 -4.81
C ASN A 113 -8.61 4.13 -3.36
N VAL A 114 -7.36 3.97 -2.95
CA VAL A 114 -6.98 3.58 -1.59
C VAL A 114 -6.33 4.74 -0.86
N ARG A 115 -6.77 4.99 0.36
CA ARG A 115 -6.10 5.90 1.31
C ARG A 115 -5.72 5.11 2.55
N ALA A 116 -4.43 4.97 2.80
CA ALA A 116 -3.92 4.30 3.99
C ALA A 116 -3.59 5.30 5.10
N TYR A 117 -3.80 4.86 6.34
CA TYR A 117 -3.68 5.63 7.57
C TYR A 117 -2.97 4.80 8.65
N ASN A 118 -2.74 5.43 9.80
CA ASN A 118 -2.22 4.77 10.99
C ASN A 118 -0.94 3.96 10.72
N ASN A 119 0.08 4.60 10.14
CA ASN A 119 1.36 3.95 9.82
C ASN A 119 1.24 2.67 8.95
N GLY A 120 0.24 2.62 8.07
CA GLY A 120 0.01 1.48 7.17
C GLY A 120 -0.78 0.34 7.82
N MET A 121 -1.57 0.63 8.86
CA MET A 121 -2.36 -0.37 9.59
C MET A 121 -3.86 -0.29 9.32
N ALA A 122 -4.34 0.79 8.68
CA ALA A 122 -5.73 0.95 8.30
C ALA A 122 -5.83 1.56 6.90
N ALA A 123 -6.88 1.23 6.15
CA ALA A 123 -7.14 1.84 4.86
C ALA A 123 -8.64 2.03 4.61
N ALA A 124 -8.97 3.15 4.00
CA ALA A 124 -10.27 3.39 3.39
C ALA A 124 -10.14 3.25 1.88
N VAL A 125 -11.06 2.51 1.28
CA VAL A 125 -11.15 2.34 -0.17
C VAL A 125 -12.49 2.86 -0.64
N ASN A 126 -12.51 3.53 -1.78
CA ASN A 126 -13.72 3.79 -2.54
C ASN A 126 -13.49 3.43 -4.00
N GLY A 127 -14.51 2.88 -4.65
CA GLY A 127 -14.39 2.47 -6.04
C GLY A 127 -15.72 2.34 -6.75
N GLN A 128 -15.63 2.04 -8.04
CA GLN A 128 -16.74 1.73 -8.93
C GLN A 128 -16.49 0.37 -9.58
N ILE A 129 -17.52 -0.47 -9.56
CA ILE A 129 -17.49 -1.81 -10.12
C ILE A 129 -18.74 -2.10 -10.94
N ILE A 130 -18.59 -2.97 -11.92
CA ILE A 130 -19.68 -3.62 -12.64
C ILE A 130 -19.72 -5.09 -12.20
N ILE A 131 -20.85 -5.52 -11.68
CA ILE A 131 -21.09 -6.93 -11.35
C ILE A 131 -21.98 -7.54 -12.42
N TYR A 132 -21.50 -8.61 -13.02
CA TYR A 132 -22.27 -9.47 -13.90
C TYR A 132 -22.74 -10.68 -13.11
N GLN A 133 -24.04 -10.95 -13.18
CA GLN A 133 -24.71 -12.05 -12.52
C GLN A 133 -25.35 -12.95 -13.58
N PRO A 134 -25.79 -14.17 -13.21
CA PRO A 134 -26.53 -15.01 -14.13
C PRO A 134 -27.69 -14.24 -14.76
N ASN A 135 -27.88 -14.44 -16.06
CA ASN A 135 -28.95 -13.80 -16.81
C ASN A 135 -30.29 -13.99 -16.11
N LYS A 136 -31.16 -13.00 -16.28
CA LYS A 136 -32.53 -13.09 -15.77
C LYS A 136 -33.26 -14.25 -16.46
N PRO A 137 -34.39 -14.74 -15.90
CA PRO A 137 -35.16 -15.83 -16.51
C PRO A 137 -35.61 -15.55 -17.95
N ASP A 138 -35.73 -14.29 -18.35
CA ASP A 138 -36.06 -13.85 -19.72
C ASP A 138 -34.85 -13.84 -20.68
N GLY A 139 -33.66 -14.25 -20.22
CA GLY A 139 -32.42 -14.27 -20.98
C GLY A 139 -31.68 -12.93 -21.06
N THR A 140 -32.23 -11.85 -20.50
CA THR A 140 -31.57 -10.54 -20.51
C THR A 140 -30.40 -10.48 -19.53
N PRO A 141 -29.35 -9.68 -19.82
CA PRO A 141 -28.22 -9.49 -18.91
C PRO A 141 -28.66 -8.98 -17.54
N ASN A 142 -28.10 -9.58 -16.48
CA ASN A 142 -28.27 -9.11 -15.11
C ASN A 142 -26.98 -8.42 -14.65
N VAL A 143 -26.95 -7.09 -14.78
CA VAL A 143 -25.75 -6.27 -14.56
C VAL A 143 -26.05 -5.20 -13.51
N ALA A 144 -25.16 -5.04 -12.54
CA ALA A 144 -25.25 -4.01 -11.52
C ALA A 144 -24.02 -3.10 -11.54
N HIS A 145 -24.25 -1.79 -11.71
CA HIS A 145 -23.23 -0.75 -11.54
C HIS A 145 -23.25 -0.27 -10.10
N LEU A 146 -22.13 -0.39 -9.39
CA LEU A 146 -22.04 -0.05 -7.97
C LEU A 146 -20.94 0.97 -7.73
N LYS A 147 -21.25 1.95 -6.87
CA LYS A 147 -20.22 2.64 -6.07
C LYS A 147 -20.12 1.94 -4.73
N TYR A 148 -18.91 1.79 -4.21
CA TYR A 148 -18.70 1.13 -2.94
C TYR A 148 -17.63 1.84 -2.10
N VAL A 149 -17.71 1.59 -0.79
CA VAL A 149 -16.68 1.91 0.18
C VAL A 149 -16.35 0.67 1.00
N THR A 150 -15.09 0.54 1.41
CA THR A 150 -14.66 -0.49 2.34
C THR A 150 -13.59 0.05 3.28
N VAL A 151 -13.57 -0.46 4.50
CA VAL A 151 -12.48 -0.26 5.45
C VAL A 151 -11.75 -1.58 5.60
N GLN A 152 -10.43 -1.52 5.53
CA GLN A 152 -9.56 -2.64 5.77
C GLN A 152 -8.61 -2.33 6.92
N ILE A 153 -8.36 -3.33 7.76
CA ILE A 153 -7.45 -3.25 8.90
C ILE A 153 -6.39 -4.33 8.74
N LYS A 154 -5.13 -3.98 9.02
CA LYS A 154 -4.02 -4.93 9.02
C LYS A 154 -3.92 -5.57 10.40
N ASP A 155 -4.30 -6.83 10.48
CA ASP A 155 -3.99 -7.65 11.65
C ASP A 155 -2.52 -8.10 11.58
N PRO A 156 -1.73 -7.97 12.66
CA PRO A 156 -0.31 -8.34 12.66
C PRO A 156 -0.03 -9.82 12.35
N GLN A 157 -0.99 -10.72 12.61
CA GLN A 157 -0.84 -12.16 12.41
C GLN A 157 -1.55 -12.63 11.12
N LYS A 158 -2.76 -12.13 10.86
CA LYS A 158 -3.62 -12.55 9.75
C LYS A 158 -3.37 -11.73 8.46
N GLY A 159 -2.75 -10.56 8.57
CA GLY A 159 -2.57 -9.64 7.45
C GLY A 159 -3.79 -8.72 7.25
N TRP A 160 -3.93 -8.16 6.05
CA TRP A 160 -5.05 -7.27 5.74
C TRP A 160 -6.37 -8.02 5.68
N GLN A 161 -7.39 -7.44 6.30
CA GLN A 161 -8.75 -7.96 6.27
C GLN A 161 -9.76 -6.82 6.05
N VAL A 162 -10.83 -7.13 5.34
CA VAL A 162 -11.99 -6.24 5.18
C VAL A 162 -12.86 -6.35 6.43
N VAL A 163 -13.06 -5.21 7.10
CA VAL A 163 -13.91 -5.10 8.30
C VAL A 163 -15.27 -4.45 7.99
N LEU A 164 -15.34 -3.65 6.92
CA LEU A 164 -16.57 -3.00 6.48
C LEU A 164 -16.66 -3.04 4.97
N TRP A 165 -17.84 -3.35 4.44
CA TRP A 165 -18.21 -3.13 3.06
C TRP A 165 -19.57 -2.46 3.00
N GLN A 166 -19.71 -1.44 2.14
CA GLN A 166 -21.00 -0.90 1.78
C GLN A 166 -21.02 -0.55 0.30
N SER A 167 -22.14 -0.84 -0.36
CA SER A 167 -22.33 -0.55 -1.78
C SER A 167 -23.63 0.18 -2.03
N GLN A 168 -23.71 0.89 -3.15
CA GLN A 168 -24.89 1.60 -3.61
C GLN A 168 -25.06 1.38 -5.11
N LYS A 169 -26.25 0.91 -5.51
CA LYS A 169 -26.61 0.84 -6.94
C LYS A 169 -26.57 2.22 -7.55
N GLN A 170 -25.93 2.33 -8.70
CA GLN A 170 -26.02 3.52 -9.54
C GLN A 170 -27.25 3.37 -10.45
N PRO A 171 -27.95 4.47 -10.76
CA PRO A 171 -28.95 4.44 -11.82
C PRO A 171 -28.29 3.99 -13.12
N GLU A 172 -29.06 3.37 -14.01
CA GLU A 172 -28.62 3.14 -15.38
C GLU A 172 -28.19 4.48 -15.98
N ALA A 173 -27.07 4.50 -16.69
CA ALA A 173 -26.65 5.71 -17.39
C ALA A 173 -27.80 6.16 -18.30
N ALA A 174 -28.25 7.42 -18.15
CA ALA A 174 -29.23 7.98 -19.05
C ALA A 174 -28.68 7.85 -20.47
N LYS A 175 -29.43 7.15 -21.33
CA LYS A 175 -29.11 6.99 -22.75
C LYS A 175 -29.16 8.32 -23.47
#